data_AF-A0AAD6Z9H0-F1
#
_entry.id   AF-A0AAD6Z9H0-F1
#
_cell.length_a   1.000
_cell.length_b   1.000
_cell.length_c   1.000
_cell.angle_alpha   90.00
_cell.angle_beta   90.00
_cell.angle_gamma   90.00
#
_symmetry.space_group_name_H-M   'P 1'
#
loop_
_entity.id
_entity.type
_entity.pdbx_description
1 polymer ?
#
loop_
_entity_poly.entity_id
_entity_poly.type
_entity_poly.pdbx_seq_one_letter_code
_entity_poly.pdbx_strand_id
1 'polypeptide(L)'
;QRRRTGAVPNPGSAPKRPRKDGVPKSAKAKKSAKSKSGPKNWGIPRSEVPDSAAGLQRAMNLHSRILIGLLSQSAVPIRLPANLKNQFEQRFSSPEDLDAQLNGILASAIPPTNSVYEQVAAFLHTARAMNSQTASDAARVGDHYIRSVYNAVANVGLHVFAPDIFGNPESLYNLAHEHVAIHSFRTIASLFAYSSIYRVDLSLIKDDHLLRRFYRSFIYGRMKDLASKEERRPGRALRVAQIADDCFMNKTVARLAAENECHSDDEELADGSAFRVHEKPGRDSAVSAFFEVLTARRETAFFNDLSVRDRAIYMNKGVALPTVEHCQTWTDIAKWKGLGKVDFMAQYGKAKLALYELPTEAELAALDDDSMDDDD
;
A
#
# COMPACT_ATOMS: atom_id res chain seq x y z
N GLN A 1 59.01 48.22 -53.34
CA GLN A 1 58.55 49.63 -53.30
C GLN A 1 57.01 49.69 -53.11
N ARG A 2 56.42 50.90 -53.12
CA ARG A 2 54.98 51.26 -53.09
C ARG A 2 54.07 50.32 -53.93
N ARG A 3 52.90 49.86 -53.44
CA ARG A 3 51.49 50.36 -53.62
C ARG A 3 50.52 49.39 -52.86
N ARG A 4 49.29 49.65 -52.36
CA ARG A 4 48.30 50.77 -52.29
C ARG A 4 47.62 51.19 -53.62
N THR A 5 46.28 51.33 -53.75
CA THR A 5 45.16 51.58 -52.79
C THR A 5 43.77 51.09 -53.29
N GLY A 6 42.82 50.88 -52.37
CA GLY A 6 41.37 51.14 -52.55
C GLY A 6 40.46 49.94 -52.94
N ALA A 7 39.17 49.88 -52.58
CA ALA A 7 38.33 50.75 -51.73
C ALA A 7 37.19 49.94 -51.04
N VAL A 8 36.44 50.53 -50.08
CA VAL A 8 35.57 49.80 -49.11
C VAL A 8 34.28 50.57 -48.80
N PRO A 9 33.09 49.94 -48.91
CA PRO A 9 32.15 49.90 -47.77
C PRO A 9 31.34 48.57 -47.64
N ASN A 10 30.56 48.42 -46.56
CA ASN A 10 29.52 47.40 -46.36
C ASN A 10 28.35 47.99 -45.52
N PRO A 11 27.08 48.01 -45.99
CA PRO A 11 25.90 48.45 -45.22
C PRO A 11 24.97 47.27 -44.85
N GLY A 12 24.24 47.23 -43.72
CA GLY A 12 24.12 48.12 -42.55
C GLY A 12 23.47 47.34 -41.37
N SER A 13 23.65 47.70 -40.09
CA SER A 13 22.85 48.68 -39.31
C SER A 13 21.33 48.44 -39.32
N ALA A 14 20.57 48.38 -38.21
CA ALA A 14 20.78 48.45 -36.75
C ALA A 14 19.43 48.03 -36.06
N PRO A 15 19.09 48.30 -34.76
CA PRO A 15 19.86 48.79 -33.61
C PRO A 15 19.66 48.00 -32.28
N LYS A 16 20.40 48.38 -31.24
CA LYS A 16 20.13 48.02 -29.83
C LYS A 16 19.29 49.12 -29.12
N ARG A 17 18.55 48.76 -28.06
CA ARG A 17 18.04 49.71 -27.04
C ARG A 17 18.15 49.08 -25.61
N PRO A 18 18.07 49.88 -24.53
CA PRO A 18 19.26 50.04 -23.69
C PRO A 18 19.16 49.50 -22.25
N ARG A 19 20.32 49.46 -21.57
CA ARG A 19 20.40 49.37 -20.10
C ARG A 19 19.86 50.64 -19.44
N LYS A 20 19.44 50.53 -18.18
CA LYS A 20 19.20 51.65 -17.27
C LYS A 20 19.66 51.25 -15.86
N ASP A 21 20.44 52.10 -15.22
CA ASP A 21 21.16 51.77 -13.98
C ASP A 21 20.41 52.19 -12.70
N GLY A 22 20.84 51.63 -11.57
CA GLY A 22 20.86 52.32 -10.27
C GLY A 22 19.55 52.51 -9.49
N VAL A 23 19.11 51.47 -8.77
CA VAL A 23 18.32 51.62 -7.52
C VAL A 23 18.89 50.65 -6.45
N PRO A 24 19.02 51.03 -5.16
CA PRO A 24 19.78 50.23 -4.18
C PRO A 24 19.14 48.90 -3.77
N LYS A 25 19.97 47.95 -3.34
CA LYS A 25 19.53 46.69 -2.70
C LYS A 25 18.91 46.97 -1.32
N SER A 26 17.59 47.09 -1.24
CA SER A 26 16.88 47.07 0.04
C SER A 26 17.07 45.70 0.71
N ALA A 27 17.71 45.66 1.88
CA ALA A 27 17.92 44.42 2.61
C ALA A 27 16.57 43.78 3.00
N LYS A 28 16.31 42.55 2.57
CA LYS A 28 15.15 41.77 3.06
C LYS A 28 15.40 41.39 4.52
N ALA A 29 14.90 42.22 5.43
CA ALA A 29 14.89 41.92 6.86
C ALA A 29 14.28 40.54 7.13
N LYS A 30 14.87 39.78 8.05
CA LYS A 30 14.33 38.50 8.53
C LYS A 30 13.00 38.74 9.27
N LYS A 31 11.89 38.82 8.54
CA LYS A 31 10.55 38.68 9.14
C LYS A 31 10.42 37.25 9.65
N SER A 32 10.59 37.08 10.97
CA SER A 32 10.28 35.84 11.68
C SER A 32 8.79 35.53 11.51
N ALA A 33 8.47 34.66 10.56
CA ALA A 33 7.11 34.20 10.35
C ALA A 33 6.69 33.37 11.57
N LYS A 34 5.84 33.94 12.45
CA LYS A 34 5.08 33.15 13.41
C LYS A 34 4.30 32.12 12.61
N SER A 35 4.68 30.85 12.72
CA SER A 35 4.00 29.75 12.05
C SER A 35 2.58 29.65 12.58
N LYS A 36 1.59 30.06 11.76
CA LYS A 36 0.21 29.65 11.98
C LYS A 36 0.20 28.12 11.93
N SER A 37 -0.22 27.46 13.00
CA SER A 37 -0.23 26.01 13.09
C SER A 37 -1.24 25.43 12.10
N GLY A 38 -0.74 24.89 10.98
CA GLY A 38 -1.51 23.96 10.16
C GLY A 38 -1.79 22.66 10.92
N PRO A 39 -2.55 21.72 10.32
CA PRO A 39 -2.77 20.41 10.90
C PRO A 39 -1.46 19.75 11.33
N LYS A 40 -1.42 19.20 12.55
CA LYS A 40 -0.25 18.54 13.16
C LYS A 40 0.24 17.42 12.22
N ASN A 41 1.32 17.67 11.49
CA ASN A 41 1.85 16.71 10.52
C ASN A 41 2.48 15.53 11.28
N TRP A 42 1.79 14.39 11.24
CA TRP A 42 2.24 13.16 11.91
C TRP A 42 3.34 12.43 11.13
N GLY A 43 3.58 12.74 9.85
CA GLY A 43 4.65 12.15 9.08
C GLY A 43 6.02 12.64 9.55
N ILE A 44 6.86 11.73 10.08
CA ILE A 44 8.25 12.05 10.44
C ILE A 44 9.09 12.09 9.15
N PRO A 45 9.80 13.20 8.84
CA PRO A 45 10.75 13.24 7.73
C PRO A 45 11.87 12.22 7.95
N ARG A 46 12.36 11.58 6.87
CA ARG A 46 13.43 10.56 6.98
C ARG A 46 14.72 11.11 7.61
N SER A 47 14.99 12.41 7.46
CA SER A 47 16.10 13.13 8.07
C SER A 47 15.97 13.35 9.60
N GLU A 48 14.81 13.08 10.19
CA GLU A 48 14.55 13.21 11.62
C GLU A 48 14.46 11.86 12.35
N VAL A 49 14.76 10.76 11.65
CA VAL A 49 14.93 9.42 12.22
C VAL A 49 16.43 9.12 12.23
N PRO A 50 17.09 8.99 13.40
CA PRO A 50 18.47 8.52 13.46
C PRO A 50 18.62 7.14 12.81
N ASP A 51 19.74 6.88 12.12
CA ASP A 51 19.91 5.61 11.40
C ASP A 51 19.86 4.37 12.33
N SER A 52 20.31 4.49 13.57
CA SER A 52 20.14 3.45 14.62
C SER A 52 18.65 3.15 14.93
N ALA A 53 17.81 4.18 14.88
CA ALA A 53 16.37 4.06 15.12
C ALA A 53 15.59 3.53 13.91
N ALA A 54 16.19 3.43 12.72
CA ALA A 54 15.53 2.92 11.50
C ALA A 54 15.20 1.40 11.57
N GLY A 55 15.90 0.63 12.42
CA GLY A 55 15.50 -0.73 12.79
C GLY A 55 14.26 -0.75 13.67
N LEU A 56 14.28 0.06 14.74
CA LEU A 56 13.18 0.22 15.71
C LEU A 56 11.89 0.72 15.04
N GLN A 57 11.97 1.69 14.14
CA GLN A 57 10.81 2.22 13.41
C GLN A 57 10.13 1.14 12.54
N ARG A 58 10.92 0.31 11.84
CA ARG A 58 10.38 -0.79 11.04
C ARG A 58 9.74 -1.86 11.91
N ALA A 59 10.35 -2.19 13.05
CA ALA A 59 9.77 -3.10 14.04
C ALA A 59 8.44 -2.58 14.61
N MET A 60 8.36 -1.30 14.99
CA MET A 60 7.12 -0.70 15.51
C MET A 60 6.01 -0.61 14.44
N ASN A 61 6.38 -0.37 13.17
CA ASN A 61 5.45 -0.40 12.05
C ASN A 61 4.90 -1.82 11.79
N LEU A 62 5.75 -2.85 11.85
CA LEU A 62 5.31 -4.25 11.73
C LEU A 62 4.44 -4.67 12.92
N HIS A 63 4.83 -4.29 14.14
CA HIS A 63 4.05 -4.55 15.35
C HIS A 63 2.64 -3.92 15.28
N SER A 64 2.56 -2.65 14.87
CA SER A 64 1.29 -1.96 14.64
C SER A 64 0.42 -2.66 13.58
N ARG A 65 1.04 -3.33 12.59
CA ARG A 65 0.33 -4.14 11.60
C ARG A 65 -0.14 -5.49 12.13
N ILE A 66 0.65 -6.14 12.97
CA ILE A 66 0.26 -7.40 13.64
C ILE A 66 -0.98 -7.15 14.50
N LEU A 67 -0.98 -6.10 15.32
CA LEU A 67 -2.13 -5.70 16.14
C LEU A 67 -3.42 -5.49 15.34
N ILE A 68 -3.36 -4.78 14.19
CA ILE A 68 -4.54 -4.47 13.36
C ILE A 68 -4.87 -5.64 12.38
N GLY A 69 -4.03 -6.67 12.27
CA GLY A 69 -4.21 -7.78 11.31
C GLY A 69 -3.76 -7.48 9.86
N LEU A 70 -3.01 -6.41 9.60
CA LEU A 70 -2.72 -5.88 8.25
C LEU A 70 -1.47 -6.53 7.61
N LEU A 71 -1.66 -7.74 7.07
CA LEU A 71 -0.60 -8.61 6.52
C LEU A 71 -0.03 -8.22 5.14
N SER A 72 -0.55 -7.19 4.45
CA SER A 72 0.02 -6.66 3.20
C SER A 72 0.21 -5.15 3.23
N GLN A 73 1.10 -4.61 2.38
CA GLN A 73 1.33 -3.17 2.32
C GLN A 73 0.09 -2.35 1.91
N SER A 74 -0.80 -2.97 1.12
CA SER A 74 -2.08 -2.44 0.64
C SER A 74 -3.26 -2.66 1.61
N ALA A 75 -3.17 -3.58 2.58
CA ALA A 75 -4.25 -3.86 3.51
C ALA A 75 -4.68 -2.59 4.26
N VAL A 76 -5.96 -2.23 4.10
CA VAL A 76 -6.57 -1.01 4.62
C VAL A 76 -7.14 -1.29 6.02
N PRO A 77 -6.91 -0.43 7.02
CA PRO A 77 -7.52 -0.59 8.34
C PRO A 77 -9.05 -0.49 8.28
N ILE A 78 -9.74 -1.27 9.12
CA ILE A 78 -11.20 -1.22 9.26
C ILE A 78 -11.62 0.15 9.79
N ARG A 79 -12.68 0.74 9.22
CA ARG A 79 -13.31 1.95 9.77
C ARG A 79 -14.03 1.60 11.07
N LEU A 80 -13.58 2.16 12.20
CA LEU A 80 -14.16 1.90 13.52
C LEU A 80 -15.69 2.15 13.56
N PRO A 81 -16.51 1.14 13.86
CA PRO A 81 -17.94 1.32 14.14
C PRO A 81 -18.16 2.12 15.42
N ALA A 82 -19.04 3.13 15.37
CA ALA A 82 -19.23 4.09 16.46
C ALA A 82 -19.67 3.45 17.80
N ASN A 83 -20.38 2.32 17.75
CA ASN A 83 -20.79 1.58 18.94
C ASN A 83 -19.61 1.04 19.77
N LEU A 84 -18.53 0.57 19.12
CA LEU A 84 -17.35 0.02 19.83
C LEU A 84 -16.60 1.11 20.60
N LYS A 85 -16.56 2.33 20.05
CA LYS A 85 -15.97 3.49 20.73
C LYS A 85 -16.77 3.86 21.97
N ASN A 86 -18.10 3.98 21.84
CA ASN A 86 -18.98 4.34 22.94
C ASN A 86 -18.93 3.32 24.10
N GLN A 87 -18.86 2.02 23.79
CA GLN A 87 -18.71 0.95 24.79
C GLN A 87 -17.40 1.06 25.59
N PHE A 88 -16.31 1.50 24.96
CA PHE A 88 -15.03 1.72 25.65
C PHE A 88 -15.02 3.02 26.44
N GLU A 89 -15.52 4.12 25.88
CA GLU A 89 -15.55 5.43 26.53
C GLU A 89 -16.51 5.46 27.74
N GLN A 90 -17.45 4.51 27.86
CA GLN A 90 -18.25 4.27 29.08
C GLN A 90 -17.45 3.65 30.25
N ARG A 91 -16.27 3.07 30.00
CA ARG A 91 -15.49 2.32 31.01
C ARG A 91 -14.38 3.13 31.68
N PHE A 92 -13.95 4.26 31.09
CA PHE A 92 -12.81 5.04 31.54
C PHE A 92 -13.16 6.53 31.69
N SER A 93 -12.93 7.11 32.86
CA SER A 93 -13.38 8.47 33.21
C SER A 93 -12.30 9.56 33.12
N SER A 94 -11.01 9.21 33.19
CA SER A 94 -9.88 10.17 33.17
C SER A 94 -8.66 9.62 32.42
N PRO A 95 -7.79 10.47 31.81
CA PRO A 95 -6.53 10.02 31.20
C PRO A 95 -5.50 9.49 32.20
N GLU A 96 -5.38 10.09 33.40
CA GLU A 96 -4.43 9.65 34.43
C GLU A 96 -4.81 8.28 35.00
N ASP A 97 -6.12 8.07 35.23
CA ASP A 97 -6.67 6.77 35.63
C ASP A 97 -6.43 5.70 34.56
N LEU A 98 -6.51 6.08 33.27
CA LEU A 98 -6.30 5.17 32.14
C LEU A 98 -4.88 4.60 32.13
N ASP A 99 -3.84 5.44 32.13
CA ASP A 99 -2.46 4.96 32.09
C ASP A 99 -2.13 4.11 33.34
N ALA A 100 -2.64 4.46 34.52
CA ALA A 100 -2.46 3.68 35.75
C ALA A 100 -3.15 2.30 35.69
N GLN A 101 -4.44 2.27 35.31
CA GLN A 101 -5.21 1.01 35.19
C GLN A 101 -4.65 0.10 34.10
N LEU A 102 -4.30 0.65 32.94
CA LEU A 102 -3.72 -0.12 31.85
C LEU A 102 -2.37 -0.73 32.24
N ASN A 103 -1.49 0.00 32.95
CA ASN A 103 -0.24 -0.58 33.44
C ASN A 103 -0.49 -1.74 34.42
N GLY A 104 -1.46 -1.60 35.34
CA GLY A 104 -1.86 -2.70 36.24
C GLY A 104 -2.38 -3.94 35.50
N ILE A 105 -3.24 -3.74 34.50
CA ILE A 105 -3.82 -4.81 33.66
C ILE A 105 -2.74 -5.49 32.79
N LEU A 106 -1.84 -4.71 32.20
CA LEU A 106 -0.82 -5.21 31.27
C LEU A 106 0.39 -5.84 31.97
N ALA A 107 0.67 -5.47 33.22
CA ALA A 107 1.62 -6.16 34.09
C ALA A 107 1.02 -7.41 34.77
N SER A 108 -0.31 -7.55 34.80
CA SER A 108 -0.96 -8.74 35.37
C SER A 108 -0.76 -9.97 34.48
N ALA A 109 -0.30 -11.06 35.07
CA ALA A 109 -0.02 -12.33 34.39
C ALA A 109 -1.28 -13.14 34.03
N ILE A 110 -2.27 -12.50 33.42
CA ILE A 110 -3.53 -13.11 32.99
C ILE A 110 -3.23 -14.05 31.79
N PRO A 111 -3.57 -15.35 31.88
CA PRO A 111 -3.25 -16.31 30.81
C PRO A 111 -4.15 -16.12 29.58
N PRO A 112 -3.64 -16.39 28.35
CA PRO A 112 -4.44 -16.31 27.13
C PRO A 112 -5.65 -17.25 27.15
N THR A 113 -6.81 -16.73 26.75
CA THR A 113 -8.05 -17.51 26.58
C THR A 113 -8.05 -18.27 25.25
N ASN A 114 -8.89 -19.31 25.12
CA ASN A 114 -8.99 -20.11 23.88
C ASN A 114 -9.24 -19.24 22.63
N SER A 115 -10.06 -18.19 22.73
CA SER A 115 -10.29 -17.26 21.63
C SER A 115 -9.00 -16.54 21.18
N VAL A 116 -8.07 -16.23 22.09
CA VAL A 116 -6.75 -15.70 21.73
C VAL A 116 -5.90 -16.75 21.00
N TYR A 117 -5.96 -18.02 21.39
CA TYR A 117 -5.30 -19.10 20.63
C TYR A 117 -5.88 -19.24 19.21
N GLU A 118 -7.20 -19.24 19.08
CA GLU A 118 -7.92 -19.33 17.79
C GLU A 118 -7.60 -18.15 16.86
N GLN A 119 -7.66 -16.92 17.37
CA GLN A 119 -7.32 -15.70 16.62
C GLN A 119 -5.87 -15.73 16.11
N VAL A 120 -4.92 -16.14 16.95
CA VAL A 120 -3.49 -16.21 16.60
C VAL A 120 -3.22 -17.35 15.61
N ALA A 121 -3.90 -18.49 15.74
CA ALA A 121 -3.81 -19.58 14.76
C ALA A 121 -4.34 -19.14 13.39
N ALA A 122 -5.48 -18.46 13.32
CA ALA A 122 -6.03 -17.91 12.09
C ALA A 122 -5.14 -16.82 11.45
N PHE A 123 -4.60 -15.90 12.28
CA PHE A 123 -3.64 -14.89 11.85
C PHE A 123 -2.38 -15.52 11.24
N LEU A 124 -1.78 -16.51 11.93
CA LEU A 124 -0.57 -17.20 11.47
C LEU A 124 -0.80 -18.07 10.23
N HIS A 125 -1.95 -18.72 10.12
CA HIS A 125 -2.34 -19.45 8.92
C HIS A 125 -2.40 -18.51 7.71
N THR A 126 -3.10 -17.38 7.85
CA THR A 126 -3.19 -16.35 6.81
C THR A 126 -1.81 -15.75 6.49
N ALA A 127 -0.99 -15.46 7.50
CA ALA A 127 0.35 -14.90 7.32
C ALA A 127 1.32 -15.84 6.56
N ARG A 128 1.15 -17.16 6.72
CA ARG A 128 1.94 -18.17 6.00
C ARG A 128 1.44 -18.43 4.58
N ALA A 129 0.13 -18.26 4.34
CA ALA A 129 -0.48 -18.43 3.01
C ALA A 129 -0.32 -17.22 2.08
N MET A 130 -0.03 -16.02 2.61
CA MET A 130 0.10 -14.80 1.82
C MET A 130 1.53 -14.59 1.28
N ASN A 131 1.65 -14.46 -0.04
CA ASN A 131 2.89 -14.01 -0.70
C ASN A 131 3.12 -12.50 -0.49
N SER A 132 3.56 -12.12 0.71
CA SER A 132 3.77 -10.73 1.13
C SER A 132 4.95 -10.65 2.09
N GLN A 133 5.91 -9.75 1.86
CA GLN A 133 7.01 -9.52 2.81
C GLN A 133 6.50 -9.14 4.21
N THR A 134 5.39 -8.38 4.28
CA THR A 134 4.76 -8.02 5.56
C THR A 134 4.16 -9.24 6.27
N ALA A 135 3.66 -10.24 5.52
CA ALA A 135 3.13 -11.47 6.07
C ALA A 135 4.25 -12.43 6.51
N SER A 136 5.31 -12.56 5.68
CA SER A 136 6.52 -13.31 6.01
C SER A 136 7.22 -12.75 7.25
N ASP A 137 7.45 -11.43 7.30
CA ASP A 137 8.03 -10.76 8.48
C ASP A 137 7.16 -10.97 9.73
N ALA A 138 5.83 -10.89 9.61
CA ALA A 138 4.93 -11.16 10.73
C ALA A 138 5.00 -12.62 11.21
N ALA A 139 4.92 -13.59 10.30
CA ALA A 139 5.04 -15.02 10.63
C ALA A 139 6.41 -15.37 11.26
N ARG A 140 7.47 -14.64 10.89
CA ARG A 140 8.82 -14.76 11.45
C ARG A 140 9.00 -14.18 12.86
N VAL A 141 8.07 -13.37 13.38
CA VAL A 141 8.15 -12.85 14.75
C VAL A 141 8.09 -14.02 15.75
N GLY A 142 7.13 -14.93 15.56
CA GLY A 142 6.96 -16.14 16.37
C GLY A 142 5.62 -16.21 17.10
N ASP A 143 5.06 -17.42 17.16
CA ASP A 143 3.71 -17.71 17.68
C ASP A 143 3.47 -17.22 19.12
N HIS A 144 4.39 -17.54 20.04
CA HIS A 144 4.27 -17.18 21.44
C HIS A 144 4.34 -15.66 21.68
N TYR A 145 5.13 -14.92 20.90
CA TYR A 145 5.15 -13.46 20.93
C TYR A 145 3.85 -12.86 20.41
N ILE A 146 3.34 -13.34 19.27
CA ILE A 146 2.06 -12.86 18.72
C ILE A 146 0.91 -13.18 19.70
N ARG A 147 0.92 -14.34 20.37
CA ARG A 147 0.00 -14.65 21.47
C ARG A 147 0.12 -13.69 22.65
N SER A 148 1.34 -13.29 23.04
CA SER A 148 1.54 -12.25 24.07
C SER A 148 0.94 -10.90 23.65
N VAL A 149 1.07 -10.51 22.39
CA VAL A 149 0.51 -9.26 21.84
C VAL A 149 -1.02 -9.28 21.81
N TYR A 150 -1.64 -10.34 21.28
CA TYR A 150 -3.10 -10.47 21.26
C TYR A 150 -3.69 -10.62 22.68
N ASN A 151 -2.96 -11.25 23.61
CA ASN A 151 -3.37 -11.31 25.02
C ASN A 151 -3.37 -9.92 25.68
N ALA A 152 -2.41 -9.05 25.37
CA ALA A 152 -2.39 -7.68 25.88
C ALA A 152 -3.62 -6.87 25.43
N VAL A 153 -4.07 -7.06 24.18
CA VAL A 153 -5.31 -6.47 23.64
C VAL A 153 -6.55 -7.01 24.40
N ALA A 154 -6.63 -8.34 24.57
CA ALA A 154 -7.74 -9.01 25.25
C ALA A 154 -7.84 -8.63 26.75
N ASN A 155 -6.72 -8.54 27.47
CA ASN A 155 -6.68 -8.20 28.89
C ASN A 155 -7.25 -6.80 29.19
N VAL A 156 -7.02 -5.84 28.28
CA VAL A 156 -7.62 -4.48 28.36
C VAL A 156 -9.13 -4.50 28.05
N GLY A 157 -9.65 -5.59 27.49
CA GLY A 157 -11.05 -5.72 27.08
C GLY A 157 -11.33 -5.13 25.70
N LEU A 158 -10.32 -5.01 24.85
CA LEU A 158 -10.51 -4.69 23.44
C LEU A 158 -10.80 -5.99 22.67
N HIS A 159 -11.99 -6.10 22.08
CA HIS A 159 -12.34 -7.25 21.23
C HIS A 159 -11.57 -7.27 19.90
N VAL A 160 -11.21 -6.08 19.39
CA VAL A 160 -10.40 -5.86 18.19
C VAL A 160 -9.54 -4.62 18.43
N PHE A 161 -8.26 -4.66 18.05
CA PHE A 161 -7.40 -3.46 18.06
C PHE A 161 -7.66 -2.61 16.81
N ALA A 162 -8.47 -1.56 16.96
CA ALA A 162 -8.99 -0.75 15.85
C ALA A 162 -9.00 0.74 16.20
N PRO A 163 -7.82 1.41 16.28
CA PRO A 163 -7.75 2.82 16.69
C PRO A 163 -8.62 3.73 15.82
N ASP A 164 -9.14 4.81 16.40
CA ASP A 164 -9.91 5.85 15.70
C ASP A 164 -8.97 6.76 14.90
N ILE A 165 -8.54 6.25 13.74
CA ILE A 165 -7.59 6.89 12.81
C ILE A 165 -8.13 8.26 12.32
N PHE A 166 -9.46 8.41 12.24
CA PHE A 166 -10.09 9.61 11.69
C PHE A 166 -10.34 10.70 12.75
N GLY A 167 -10.76 10.32 13.95
CA GLY A 167 -11.05 11.21 15.08
C GLY A 167 -9.82 11.80 15.79
N ASN A 168 -10.00 12.12 17.07
CA ASN A 168 -8.97 12.79 17.89
C ASN A 168 -7.89 11.79 18.36
N PRO A 169 -6.61 11.98 18.00
CA PRO A 169 -5.50 11.13 18.48
C PRO A 169 -5.31 11.14 20.00
N GLU A 170 -5.78 12.18 20.68
CA GLU A 170 -5.66 12.35 22.14
C GLU A 170 -6.96 11.94 22.89
N SER A 171 -7.86 11.15 22.29
CA SER A 171 -9.03 10.59 23.01
C SER A 171 -8.62 9.40 23.89
N LEU A 172 -9.37 9.11 24.96
CA LEU A 172 -9.11 7.96 25.85
C LEU A 172 -9.02 6.64 25.07
N TYR A 173 -9.91 6.45 24.09
CA TYR A 173 -9.88 5.30 23.17
C TYR A 173 -8.55 5.15 22.43
N ASN A 174 -8.02 6.25 21.87
CA ASN A 174 -6.79 6.26 21.08
C ASN A 174 -5.52 6.22 21.95
N LEU A 175 -5.55 6.83 23.13
CA LEU A 175 -4.48 6.73 24.13
C LEU A 175 -4.35 5.29 24.64
N ALA A 176 -5.46 4.59 24.86
CA ALA A 176 -5.44 3.16 25.22
C ALA A 176 -4.81 2.28 24.13
N HIS A 177 -5.16 2.52 22.86
CA HIS A 177 -4.55 1.81 21.73
C HIS A 177 -3.04 2.11 21.59
N GLU A 178 -2.63 3.36 21.79
CA GLU A 178 -1.22 3.74 21.85
C GLU A 178 -0.48 3.02 22.97
N HIS A 179 -1.04 3.01 24.18
CA HIS A 179 -0.41 2.40 25.34
C HIS A 179 -0.30 0.88 25.23
N VAL A 180 -1.36 0.19 24.77
CA VAL A 180 -1.33 -1.26 24.47
C VAL A 180 -0.28 -1.60 23.41
N ALA A 181 -0.19 -0.80 22.34
CA ALA A 181 0.81 -1.03 21.28
C ALA A 181 2.23 -0.84 21.78
N ILE A 182 2.51 0.20 22.56
CA ILE A 182 3.87 0.48 23.05
C ILE A 182 4.28 -0.52 24.13
N HIS A 183 3.38 -0.86 25.06
CA HIS A 183 3.65 -1.87 26.08
C HIS A 183 3.93 -3.24 25.45
N SER A 184 3.00 -3.76 24.63
CA SER A 184 3.16 -5.09 24.03
C SER A 184 4.34 -5.16 23.05
N PHE A 185 4.65 -4.08 22.32
CA PHE A 185 5.88 -3.96 21.55
C PHE A 185 7.12 -4.10 22.42
N ARG A 186 7.21 -3.33 23.51
CA ARG A 186 8.34 -3.37 24.45
C ARG A 186 8.56 -4.74 25.05
N THR A 187 7.49 -5.42 25.46
CA THR A 187 7.55 -6.78 26.03
C THR A 187 8.27 -7.73 25.07
N ILE A 188 7.82 -7.84 23.81
CA ILE A 188 8.39 -8.82 22.87
C ILE A 188 9.69 -8.34 22.19
N ALA A 189 9.88 -7.03 22.03
CA ALA A 189 11.13 -6.46 21.50
C ALA A 189 12.29 -6.63 22.50
N SER A 190 12.03 -6.50 23.80
CA SER A 190 13.02 -6.79 24.86
C SER A 190 13.37 -8.28 24.93
N LEU A 191 12.47 -9.15 24.46
CA LEU A 191 12.70 -10.58 24.25
C LEU A 191 13.22 -10.91 22.83
N PHE A 192 13.83 -9.94 22.14
CA PHE A 192 14.52 -10.07 20.85
C PHE A 192 13.64 -10.48 19.64
N ALA A 193 12.31 -10.47 19.75
CA ALA A 193 11.39 -10.98 18.71
C ALA A 193 11.53 -10.32 17.33
N TYR A 194 12.04 -9.08 17.26
CA TYR A 194 12.28 -8.33 16.02
C TYR A 194 13.75 -8.30 15.57
N SER A 195 14.67 -8.81 16.38
CA SER A 195 16.11 -8.67 16.16
C SER A 195 16.60 -9.43 14.93
N SER A 196 16.00 -10.60 14.63
CA SER A 196 16.29 -11.39 13.42
C SER A 196 15.77 -10.76 12.13
N ILE A 197 14.90 -9.74 12.21
CA ILE A 197 14.19 -9.14 11.08
C ILE A 197 14.77 -7.77 10.73
N TYR A 198 14.89 -6.86 11.72
CA TYR A 198 15.18 -5.44 11.44
C TYR A 198 16.44 -4.85 12.10
N ARG A 199 17.25 -5.65 12.82
CA ARG A 199 18.41 -5.18 13.60
C ARG A 199 18.05 -4.02 14.53
N VAL A 200 17.17 -4.30 15.50
CA VAL A 200 16.66 -3.30 16.44
C VAL A 200 17.72 -2.93 17.48
N ASP A 201 18.03 -1.64 17.62
CA ASP A 201 18.78 -1.10 18.75
C ASP A 201 17.90 -1.16 20.02
N LEU A 202 18.28 -2.01 20.96
CA LEU A 202 17.52 -2.25 22.19
C LEU A 202 17.66 -1.11 23.20
N SER A 203 18.66 -0.25 23.09
CA SER A 203 18.83 0.91 23.98
C SER A 203 17.67 1.90 23.82
N LEU A 204 17.16 2.02 22.59
CA LEU A 204 16.09 2.94 22.20
C LEU A 204 14.67 2.43 22.55
N ILE A 205 14.50 1.17 22.96
CA ILE A 205 13.19 0.60 23.36
C ILE A 205 12.60 1.31 24.59
N LYS A 206 13.47 1.89 25.44
CA LYS A 206 13.07 2.61 26.66
C LYS A 206 12.60 4.06 26.40
N ASP A 207 12.72 4.57 25.18
CA ASP A 207 12.27 5.93 24.83
C ASP A 207 10.76 5.94 24.49
N ASP A 208 9.94 6.34 25.47
CA ASP A 208 8.49 6.52 25.29
C ASP A 208 8.15 7.52 24.19
N HIS A 209 8.88 8.64 24.13
CA HIS A 209 8.58 9.70 23.19
C HIS A 209 8.88 9.24 21.75
N LEU A 210 9.98 8.53 21.53
CA LEU A 210 10.32 7.94 20.22
C LEU A 210 9.31 6.88 19.78
N LEU A 211 8.90 5.97 20.68
CA LEU A 211 7.90 4.94 20.35
C LEU A 211 6.50 5.52 20.10
N ARG A 212 6.03 6.47 20.94
CA ARG A 212 4.80 7.23 20.68
C ARG A 212 4.89 7.97 19.35
N ARG A 213 6.04 8.60 19.04
CA ARG A 213 6.26 9.29 17.75
C ARG A 213 6.15 8.34 16.56
N PHE A 214 6.79 7.17 16.62
CA PHE A 214 6.72 6.15 15.56
C PHE A 214 5.30 5.59 15.38
N TYR A 215 4.63 5.21 16.47
CA TYR A 215 3.24 4.74 16.46
C TYR A 215 2.30 5.78 15.82
N ARG A 216 2.31 7.02 16.32
CA ARG A 216 1.46 8.11 15.81
C ARG A 216 1.75 8.44 14.35
N SER A 217 3.01 8.37 13.92
CA SER A 217 3.39 8.56 12.52
C SER A 217 2.86 7.46 11.60
N PHE A 218 2.89 6.22 12.07
CA PHE A 218 2.34 5.08 11.33
C PHE A 218 0.81 5.15 11.24
N ILE A 219 0.12 5.38 12.35
CA ILE A 219 -1.34 5.40 12.42
C ILE A 219 -1.93 6.67 11.78
N TYR A 220 -1.67 7.84 12.36
CA TYR A 220 -2.30 9.10 11.94
C TYR A 220 -1.63 9.75 10.72
N GLY A 221 -0.43 9.27 10.35
CA GLY A 221 0.16 9.46 9.04
C GLY A 221 -0.23 8.33 8.09
N ARG A 222 0.60 7.28 7.98
CA ARG A 222 0.51 6.28 6.88
C ARG A 222 -0.84 5.56 6.77
N MET A 223 -1.43 5.11 7.89
CA MET A 223 -2.71 4.39 7.86
C MET A 223 -3.89 5.31 7.58
N LYS A 224 -3.89 6.54 8.12
CA LYS A 224 -4.86 7.59 7.77
C LYS A 224 -4.81 7.94 6.29
N ASP A 225 -3.61 8.08 5.74
CA ASP A 225 -3.39 8.36 4.32
C ASP A 225 -3.88 7.23 3.42
N LEU A 226 -3.71 5.97 3.83
CA LEU A 226 -4.20 4.80 3.10
C LEU A 226 -5.73 4.72 3.14
N ALA A 227 -6.34 4.79 4.34
CA ALA A 227 -7.79 4.76 4.52
C ALA A 227 -8.48 5.93 3.80
N SER A 228 -7.92 7.14 3.86
CA SER A 228 -8.47 8.32 3.16
C SER A 228 -8.28 8.25 1.63
N LYS A 229 -7.41 7.38 1.11
CA LYS A 229 -7.27 7.14 -0.34
C LYS A 229 -8.22 6.05 -0.83
N GLU A 230 -8.55 5.08 0.03
CA GLU A 230 -9.56 4.07 -0.24
C GLU A 230 -10.99 4.64 -0.13
N GLU A 231 -11.29 5.45 0.89
CA GLU A 231 -12.60 6.12 1.06
C GLU A 231 -12.96 7.01 -0.14
N ARG A 232 -11.97 7.66 -0.76
CA ARG A 232 -12.15 8.48 -1.97
C ARG A 232 -12.24 7.67 -3.26
N ARG A 233 -11.67 6.46 -3.30
CA ARG A 233 -11.57 5.60 -4.48
C ARG A 233 -11.56 4.12 -4.03
N PRO A 234 -12.72 3.48 -3.83
CA PRO A 234 -12.78 2.09 -3.38
C PRO A 234 -12.09 1.11 -4.34
N GLY A 235 -11.52 0.03 -3.79
CA GLY A 235 -10.74 -0.96 -4.52
C GLY A 235 -9.39 -0.44 -5.04
N ARG A 236 -8.96 0.78 -4.66
CA ARG A 236 -7.72 1.38 -5.16
C ARG A 236 -6.48 0.70 -4.56
N ALA A 237 -6.50 0.38 -3.27
CA ALA A 237 -5.39 -0.29 -2.62
C ALA A 237 -5.16 -1.71 -3.17
N LEU A 238 -6.25 -2.43 -3.50
CA LEU A 238 -6.18 -3.76 -4.12
C LEU A 238 -5.65 -3.70 -5.55
N ARG A 239 -6.15 -2.78 -6.39
CA ARG A 239 -5.66 -2.59 -7.78
C ARG A 239 -4.18 -2.22 -7.83
N VAL A 240 -3.71 -1.35 -6.93
CA VAL A 240 -2.28 -0.98 -6.82
C VAL A 240 -1.40 -2.16 -6.38
N ALA A 241 -1.92 -3.10 -5.58
CA ALA A 241 -1.20 -4.32 -5.23
C ALA A 241 -1.10 -5.27 -6.42
N GLN A 242 -2.24 -5.56 -7.06
CA GLN A 242 -2.31 -6.49 -8.20
C GLN A 242 -1.37 -6.09 -9.35
N ILE A 243 -1.18 -4.80 -9.60
CA ILE A 243 -0.29 -4.28 -10.65
C ILE A 243 1.20 -4.31 -10.24
N ALA A 244 1.50 -4.29 -8.94
CA ALA A 244 2.85 -4.60 -8.45
C ALA A 244 3.16 -6.10 -8.55
N ASP A 245 2.17 -6.96 -8.27
CA ASP A 245 2.27 -8.42 -8.38
C ASP A 245 2.35 -8.91 -9.84
N ASP A 246 1.69 -8.21 -10.79
CA ASP A 246 1.85 -8.38 -12.24
C ASP A 246 3.22 -7.87 -12.78
N CYS A 247 4.20 -7.60 -11.90
CA CYS A 247 5.59 -7.21 -12.18
C CYS A 247 5.81 -5.81 -12.80
N PHE A 248 4.84 -4.91 -12.79
CA PHE A 248 5.03 -3.54 -13.31
C PHE A 248 5.79 -2.64 -12.33
N MET A 249 7.10 -2.89 -12.21
CA MET A 249 8.04 -2.22 -11.28
C MET A 249 8.13 -0.69 -11.43
N ASN A 250 7.59 -0.12 -12.50
CA ASN A 250 7.53 1.33 -12.70
C ASN A 250 6.39 1.94 -11.85
N LYS A 251 6.78 2.65 -10.77
CA LYS A 251 5.88 3.42 -9.88
C LYS A 251 4.98 4.41 -10.61
N THR A 252 5.33 4.82 -11.83
CA THR A 252 4.49 5.67 -12.68
C THR A 252 3.27 4.92 -13.20
N VAL A 253 3.44 3.67 -13.68
CA VAL A 253 2.34 2.80 -14.12
C VAL A 253 1.40 2.49 -12.96
N ALA A 254 1.95 2.11 -11.80
CA ALA A 254 1.17 1.88 -10.59
C ALA A 254 0.50 3.14 -10.00
N ARG A 255 0.92 4.36 -10.40
CA ARG A 255 0.25 5.62 -10.07
C ARG A 255 -0.92 5.87 -11.01
N LEU A 256 -0.67 5.79 -12.32
CA LEU A 256 -1.67 5.97 -13.39
C LEU A 256 -2.83 4.97 -13.21
N ALA A 257 -2.51 3.72 -12.90
CA ALA A 257 -3.51 2.69 -12.59
C ALA A 257 -4.37 2.96 -11.34
N ALA A 258 -3.99 3.94 -10.52
CA ALA A 258 -4.70 4.33 -9.31
C ALA A 258 -5.61 5.57 -9.54
N GLU A 259 -5.80 5.94 -10.81
CA GLU A 259 -6.62 7.04 -11.32
C GLU A 259 -7.74 6.45 -12.19
N ASN A 260 -8.94 6.32 -11.60
CA ASN A 260 -10.15 5.76 -12.23
C ASN A 260 -10.45 6.39 -13.61
N GLU A 261 -10.07 7.65 -13.79
CA GLU A 261 -10.23 8.46 -15.00
C GLU A 261 -9.48 7.90 -16.24
N CYS A 262 -8.56 6.94 -16.07
CA CYS A 262 -7.88 6.25 -17.19
C CYS A 262 -8.57 4.95 -17.65
N HIS A 263 -9.65 4.50 -16.98
CA HIS A 263 -10.13 3.10 -17.06
C HIS A 263 -11.66 2.91 -17.16
N SER A 264 -12.47 3.97 -17.18
CA SER A 264 -13.93 3.83 -17.25
C SER A 264 -14.40 3.89 -18.70
N ASP A 265 -14.61 2.73 -19.30
CA ASP A 265 -15.39 2.59 -20.54
C ASP A 265 -16.88 2.36 -20.23
N ASP A 266 -17.17 1.89 -19.02
CA ASP A 266 -18.51 1.83 -18.42
C ASP A 266 -19.01 3.23 -18.00
N GLU A 267 -19.55 4.00 -18.95
CA GLU A 267 -20.56 5.04 -18.66
C GLU A 267 -21.78 4.83 -19.56
N GLU A 268 -22.86 4.30 -18.97
CA GLU A 268 -24.15 4.09 -19.63
C GLU A 268 -24.77 5.44 -20.07
N LEU A 269 -25.36 5.45 -21.26
CA LEU A 269 -26.35 6.46 -21.61
C LEU A 269 -27.58 6.33 -20.68
N ALA A 270 -28.27 7.45 -20.42
CA ALA A 270 -29.44 7.50 -19.56
C ALA A 270 -30.68 6.73 -20.10
N ASP A 271 -30.56 6.12 -21.29
CA ASP A 271 -31.53 5.24 -21.94
C ASP A 271 -31.07 3.77 -22.01
N GLY A 272 -29.86 3.44 -21.53
CA GLY A 272 -29.27 2.10 -21.56
C GLY A 272 -28.92 1.57 -22.96
N SER A 273 -28.99 2.40 -24.02
CA SER A 273 -28.90 1.93 -25.41
C SER A 273 -27.47 1.71 -25.93
N ALA A 274 -26.48 2.39 -25.36
CA ALA A 274 -25.07 2.23 -25.69
C ALA A 274 -24.15 2.76 -24.57
N PHE A 275 -22.89 2.32 -24.58
CA PHE A 275 -21.79 2.93 -23.83
C PHE A 275 -21.33 4.19 -24.56
N ARG A 276 -21.17 5.32 -23.85
CA ARG A 276 -20.61 6.54 -24.43
C ARG A 276 -19.23 6.82 -23.87
N VAL A 277 -18.20 6.39 -24.60
CA VAL A 277 -16.81 6.74 -24.32
C VAL A 277 -16.64 8.26 -24.40
N HIS A 278 -16.74 8.93 -23.26
CA HIS A 278 -16.46 10.35 -23.13
C HIS A 278 -14.95 10.57 -23.10
N GLU A 279 -14.41 11.27 -24.11
CA GLU A 279 -13.06 11.86 -24.05
C GLU A 279 -13.02 12.93 -22.94
N LYS A 280 -12.75 12.50 -21.70
CA LYS A 280 -12.61 13.41 -20.56
C LYS A 280 -11.21 14.04 -20.57
N PRO A 281 -11.09 15.37 -20.37
CA PRO A 281 -9.82 16.08 -20.49
C PRO A 281 -8.86 15.66 -19.37
N GLY A 282 -7.98 14.69 -19.68
CA GLY A 282 -7.10 14.03 -18.72
C GLY A 282 -6.81 12.55 -19.03
N ARG A 283 -7.60 11.89 -19.89
CA ARG A 283 -7.33 10.50 -20.35
C ARG A 283 -6.08 10.49 -21.24
N ASP A 284 -4.96 9.97 -20.73
CA ASP A 284 -3.74 9.75 -21.51
C ASP A 284 -3.93 8.51 -22.40
N SER A 285 -3.95 8.72 -23.72
CA SER A 285 -4.21 7.67 -24.70
C SER A 285 -3.17 6.55 -24.69
N ALA A 286 -1.91 6.83 -24.32
CA ALA A 286 -0.89 5.81 -24.19
C ALA A 286 -1.10 4.93 -22.94
N VAL A 287 -1.78 5.46 -21.92
CA VAL A 287 -2.13 4.73 -20.70
C VAL A 287 -3.33 3.83 -20.94
N SER A 288 -4.42 4.32 -21.56
CA SER A 288 -5.54 3.46 -21.93
C SER A 288 -5.10 2.37 -22.91
N ALA A 289 -4.35 2.70 -23.97
CA ALA A 289 -3.79 1.71 -24.90
C ALA A 289 -2.89 0.66 -24.22
N PHE A 290 -2.12 1.04 -23.19
CA PHE A 290 -1.34 0.08 -22.40
C PHE A 290 -2.25 -0.90 -21.63
N PHE A 291 -3.35 -0.44 -21.02
CA PHE A 291 -4.29 -1.31 -20.31
C PHE A 291 -5.22 -2.09 -21.24
N GLU A 292 -5.53 -1.56 -22.42
CA GLU A 292 -6.14 -2.30 -23.54
C GLU A 292 -5.22 -3.45 -23.96
N VAL A 293 -3.91 -3.22 -24.15
CA VAL A 293 -2.93 -4.28 -24.42
C VAL A 293 -2.81 -5.30 -23.27
N LEU A 294 -2.93 -4.89 -22.00
CA LEU A 294 -2.98 -5.84 -20.87
C LEU A 294 -4.29 -6.64 -20.80
N THR A 295 -5.38 -6.09 -21.32
CA THR A 295 -6.68 -6.78 -21.41
C THR A 295 -6.71 -7.73 -22.60
N ALA A 296 -6.22 -7.30 -23.77
CA ALA A 296 -6.01 -8.13 -24.95
C ALA A 296 -5.05 -9.30 -24.67
N ARG A 297 -3.96 -9.10 -23.90
CA ARG A 297 -3.10 -10.20 -23.40
C ARG A 297 -3.82 -11.24 -22.51
N ARG A 298 -5.07 -10.96 -22.13
CA ARG A 298 -5.99 -11.82 -21.38
C ARG A 298 -7.20 -12.24 -22.22
N GLU A 299 -7.22 -11.91 -23.51
CA GLU A 299 -8.11 -12.45 -24.52
C GLU A 299 -7.42 -13.60 -25.27
N THR A 300 -8.22 -14.58 -25.68
CA THR A 300 -7.71 -15.86 -26.20
C THR A 300 -7.06 -15.73 -27.58
N ALA A 301 -7.54 -14.81 -28.43
CA ALA A 301 -6.94 -14.57 -29.75
C ALA A 301 -5.50 -14.07 -29.64
N PHE A 302 -5.29 -12.94 -28.93
CA PHE A 302 -3.95 -12.38 -28.75
C PHE A 302 -3.03 -13.32 -27.94
N PHE A 303 -3.56 -14.07 -26.96
CA PHE A 303 -2.73 -15.06 -26.27
C PHE A 303 -2.23 -16.16 -27.22
N ASN A 304 -3.07 -16.65 -28.13
CA ASN A 304 -2.66 -17.70 -29.07
C ASN A 304 -1.65 -17.16 -30.10
N ASP A 305 -1.77 -15.88 -30.50
CA ASP A 305 -0.80 -15.17 -31.35
C ASP A 305 0.58 -14.92 -30.70
N LEU A 306 0.75 -15.15 -29.39
CA LEU A 306 2.04 -15.00 -28.70
C LEU A 306 3.02 -16.13 -29.03
N SER A 307 4.32 -15.81 -28.96
CA SER A 307 5.38 -16.82 -29.10
C SER A 307 5.26 -17.89 -28.00
N VAL A 308 5.71 -19.13 -28.28
CA VAL A 308 5.73 -20.22 -27.30
C VAL A 308 6.42 -19.79 -25.99
N ARG A 309 7.53 -19.03 -26.10
CA ARG A 309 8.30 -18.49 -24.97
C ARG A 309 7.49 -17.51 -24.13
N ASP A 310 6.71 -16.65 -24.76
CA ASP A 310 5.77 -15.74 -24.07
C ASP A 310 4.61 -16.53 -23.43
N ARG A 311 3.96 -17.44 -24.19
CA ARG A 311 2.84 -18.27 -23.68
C ARG A 311 3.26 -19.06 -22.43
N ALA A 312 4.49 -19.56 -22.39
CA ALA A 312 5.08 -20.26 -21.24
C ALA A 312 5.20 -19.36 -19.98
N ILE A 313 5.65 -18.11 -20.14
CA ILE A 313 5.74 -17.12 -19.03
C ILE A 313 4.37 -16.84 -18.39
N TYR A 314 3.29 -16.93 -19.16
CA TYR A 314 1.93 -16.62 -18.69
C TYR A 314 1.08 -17.83 -18.29
N MET A 315 1.38 -19.06 -18.74
CA MET A 315 0.52 -20.24 -18.49
C MET A 315 0.22 -20.49 -17.00
N ASN A 316 1.17 -20.19 -16.11
CA ASN A 316 1.03 -20.36 -14.66
C ASN A 316 0.27 -19.22 -13.95
N LYS A 317 -0.05 -18.11 -14.64
CA LYS A 317 -0.75 -16.96 -14.04
C LYS A 317 -2.27 -17.11 -13.97
N GLY A 318 -2.83 -18.15 -14.59
CA GLY A 318 -4.23 -18.53 -14.49
C GLY A 318 -5.15 -17.88 -15.52
N VAL A 319 -6.40 -18.35 -15.56
CA VAL A 319 -7.39 -18.00 -16.60
C VAL A 319 -7.95 -16.60 -16.35
N ALA A 320 -7.97 -15.77 -17.39
CA ALA A 320 -8.74 -14.53 -17.36
C ALA A 320 -10.19 -14.79 -17.76
N LEU A 321 -11.12 -14.40 -16.86
CA LEU A 321 -12.57 -14.18 -16.99
C LEU A 321 -13.43 -15.24 -17.72
N PRO A 322 -14.70 -15.46 -17.34
CA PRO A 322 -15.60 -16.34 -18.11
C PRO A 322 -15.76 -15.94 -19.59
N THR A 323 -16.41 -16.80 -20.37
CA THR A 323 -16.83 -16.48 -21.75
C THR A 323 -17.78 -15.27 -21.74
N VAL A 324 -17.85 -14.54 -22.86
CA VAL A 324 -18.64 -13.29 -22.95
C VAL A 324 -20.12 -13.54 -22.63
N GLU A 325 -20.63 -14.73 -22.98
CA GLU A 325 -21.96 -15.27 -22.62
C GLU A 325 -22.26 -15.28 -21.12
N HIS A 326 -21.24 -15.28 -20.25
CA HIS A 326 -21.36 -15.26 -18.79
C HIS A 326 -20.98 -13.90 -18.17
N CYS A 327 -20.83 -12.88 -19.02
CA CYS A 327 -20.44 -11.51 -18.66
C CYS A 327 -21.40 -10.45 -19.23
N GLN A 328 -22.50 -10.84 -19.90
CA GLN A 328 -23.40 -9.92 -20.61
C GLN A 328 -24.18 -8.98 -19.68
N THR A 329 -24.45 -9.38 -18.43
CA THR A 329 -25.13 -8.54 -17.44
C THR A 329 -24.42 -8.54 -16.10
N TRP A 330 -24.65 -7.51 -15.28
CA TRP A 330 -24.18 -7.49 -13.90
C TRP A 330 -24.71 -8.67 -13.06
N THR A 331 -25.90 -9.17 -13.38
CA THR A 331 -26.50 -10.35 -12.77
C THR A 331 -25.68 -11.62 -13.06
N ASP A 332 -25.04 -11.71 -14.24
CA ASP A 332 -24.15 -12.82 -14.58
C ASP A 332 -22.79 -12.68 -13.91
N ILE A 333 -22.21 -11.46 -13.95
CA ILE A 333 -20.98 -11.11 -13.25
C ILE A 333 -21.07 -11.44 -11.75
N ALA A 334 -22.20 -11.14 -11.11
CA ALA A 334 -22.44 -11.42 -9.70
C ALA A 334 -22.40 -12.93 -9.34
N LYS A 335 -22.73 -13.83 -10.27
CA LYS A 335 -22.75 -15.30 -10.03
C LYS A 335 -21.34 -15.86 -9.80
N TRP A 336 -20.34 -15.36 -10.52
CA TRP A 336 -18.98 -15.89 -10.48
C TRP A 336 -17.99 -15.02 -9.68
N LYS A 337 -18.26 -13.72 -9.53
CA LYS A 337 -17.39 -12.75 -8.84
C LYS A 337 -17.17 -13.03 -7.35
N GLY A 338 -18.06 -13.80 -6.72
CA GLY A 338 -17.95 -14.23 -5.31
C GLY A 338 -17.43 -15.66 -5.10
N LEU A 339 -17.11 -16.41 -6.15
CA LEU A 339 -16.74 -17.83 -6.03
C LEU A 339 -15.29 -18.04 -5.56
N GLY A 340 -15.07 -19.15 -4.84
CA GLY A 340 -13.72 -19.64 -4.56
C GLY A 340 -13.03 -20.10 -5.84
N LYS A 341 -11.68 -20.09 -5.86
CA LYS A 341 -10.88 -20.49 -7.03
C LYS A 341 -11.26 -21.89 -7.55
N VAL A 342 -11.58 -22.83 -6.66
CA VAL A 342 -11.99 -24.19 -7.04
C VAL A 342 -13.32 -24.18 -7.80
N ASP A 343 -14.35 -23.52 -7.24
CA ASP A 343 -15.70 -23.49 -7.81
C ASP A 343 -15.74 -22.70 -9.13
N PHE A 344 -15.02 -21.56 -9.18
CA PHE A 344 -14.86 -20.77 -10.39
C PHE A 344 -14.20 -21.60 -11.51
N MET A 345 -13.13 -22.34 -11.20
CA MET A 345 -12.45 -23.19 -12.16
C MET A 345 -13.31 -24.38 -12.61
N ALA A 346 -14.12 -24.95 -11.72
CA ALA A 346 -15.03 -26.04 -12.03
C ALA A 346 -16.19 -25.62 -12.94
N GLN A 347 -16.78 -24.43 -12.72
CA GLN A 347 -17.95 -23.94 -13.46
C GLN A 347 -17.59 -23.18 -14.75
N TYR A 348 -16.58 -22.30 -14.71
CA TYR A 348 -16.26 -21.37 -15.82
C TYR A 348 -14.85 -21.57 -16.37
N GLY A 349 -13.87 -21.83 -15.49
CA GLY A 349 -12.46 -21.86 -15.87
C GLY A 349 -12.07 -22.95 -16.86
N LYS A 350 -12.68 -24.15 -16.78
CA LYS A 350 -12.41 -25.26 -17.73
C LYS A 350 -12.79 -24.92 -19.17
N ALA A 351 -14.01 -24.45 -19.40
CA ALA A 351 -14.48 -24.09 -20.74
C ALA A 351 -13.68 -22.93 -21.33
N LYS A 352 -13.33 -21.94 -20.49
CA LYS A 352 -12.49 -20.82 -20.89
C LYS A 352 -11.04 -21.23 -21.17
N LEU A 353 -10.46 -22.17 -20.41
CA LEU A 353 -9.10 -22.69 -20.63
C LEU A 353 -8.95 -23.38 -21.99
N ALA A 354 -9.98 -24.11 -22.45
CA ALA A 354 -9.96 -24.82 -23.73
C ALA A 354 -9.86 -23.90 -24.97
N LEU A 355 -9.90 -22.57 -24.78
CA LEU A 355 -9.69 -21.57 -25.82
C LEU A 355 -8.25 -21.03 -25.88
N TYR A 356 -7.39 -21.39 -24.92
CA TYR A 356 -5.98 -20.99 -24.88
C TYR A 356 -5.09 -22.12 -25.42
N GLU A 357 -4.22 -21.80 -26.37
CA GLU A 357 -3.14 -22.67 -26.83
C GLU A 357 -1.98 -22.64 -25.83
N LEU A 358 -2.12 -23.40 -24.74
CA LEU A 358 -1.04 -23.58 -23.76
C LEU A 358 0.11 -24.39 -24.38
N PRO A 359 1.39 -24.00 -24.19
CA PRO A 359 2.53 -24.78 -24.65
C PRO A 359 2.52 -26.21 -24.12
N THR A 360 2.84 -27.16 -24.99
CA THR A 360 3.03 -28.57 -24.65
C THR A 360 4.35 -28.80 -23.91
N GLU A 361 4.48 -29.93 -23.20
CA GLU A 361 5.72 -30.28 -22.49
C GLU A 361 6.93 -30.41 -23.43
N ALA A 362 6.71 -30.80 -24.70
CA ALA A 362 7.76 -30.86 -25.72
C ALA A 362 8.21 -29.48 -26.21
N GLU A 363 7.27 -28.55 -26.42
CA GLU A 363 7.56 -27.15 -26.74
C GLU A 363 8.29 -26.43 -25.59
N LEU A 364 7.95 -26.75 -24.34
CA LEU A 364 8.63 -26.22 -23.16
C LEU A 364 10.06 -26.77 -23.04
N ALA A 365 10.26 -28.07 -23.26
CA ALA A 365 11.59 -28.67 -23.21
C ALA A 365 12.55 -28.10 -24.27
N ALA A 366 12.05 -27.79 -25.48
CA ALA A 366 12.85 -27.16 -26.53
C ALA A 366 13.33 -25.74 -26.15
N LEU A 367 12.53 -24.98 -25.39
CA LEU A 367 12.88 -23.63 -24.95
C LEU A 367 13.95 -23.57 -23.85
N ASP A 368 14.15 -24.66 -23.12
CA ASP A 368 15.26 -24.81 -22.15
C ASP A 368 16.56 -25.21 -22.87
N ASP A 369 16.49 -25.99 -23.96
CA ASP A 369 17.66 -26.40 -24.78
C ASP A 369 18.25 -25.19 -25.56
N ASP A 370 17.38 -24.38 -26.17
CA ASP A 370 17.70 -23.09 -26.86
C ASP A 370 18.27 -22.00 -25.91
N SER A 371 18.58 -22.30 -24.65
CA SER A 371 19.10 -21.34 -23.66
C SER A 371 20.59 -21.44 -23.37
N MET A 372 21.32 -22.35 -24.02
CA MET A 372 22.74 -22.65 -23.75
C MET A 372 23.76 -22.00 -24.70
N ASP A 373 23.35 -21.49 -25.88
CA ASP A 373 24.25 -21.09 -26.98
C ASP A 373 24.44 -19.56 -27.17
N ASP A 374 24.06 -18.73 -26.19
CA ASP A 374 24.11 -17.25 -26.24
C ASP A 374 25.31 -16.65 -25.42
N ASP A 375 26.50 -17.24 -25.52
CA ASP A 375 27.72 -16.84 -24.77
C ASP A 375 29.01 -16.91 -25.64
N ASP A 376 29.13 -16.03 -26.65
CA ASP A 376 30.30 -15.85 -27.55
C ASP A 376 30.51 -14.36 -27.96
#